data_AF-Q45XI3-F1
#
_entry.id   AF-Q45XI3-F1
#
_cell.length_a   1.000
_cell.length_b   1.000
_cell.length_c   1.000
_cell.angle_alpha   90.00
_cell.angle_beta   90.00
_cell.angle_gamma   90.00
#
_symmetry.space_group_name_H-M   'P 1'
#
loop_
_entity.id
_entity.type
_entity.pdbx_description
1 polymer ?
#
loop_
_entity_poly.entity_id
_entity_poly.type
_entity_poly.pdbx_seq_one_letter_code
_entity_poly.pdbx_strand_id
1 'polypeptide(L)' 'KGTFAQLSELHCDKLHVDPENFRLLGNVLVVVLARHFREEFTPDVQAAFQKVVTGVANALAHKYH' A
#
# COMPACT_ATOMS: atom_id res chain seq x y z
N LYS A 1 -14.41 7.54 2.75
CA LYS A 1 -14.30 6.61 1.60
C LYS A 1 -13.93 7.29 0.27
N GLY A 2 -13.78 8.63 0.18
CA GLY A 2 -13.43 9.32 -1.06
C GLY A 2 -11.97 9.79 -1.21
N THR A 3 -11.16 9.71 -0.16
CA THR A 3 -9.82 10.32 -0.14
C THR A 3 -8.88 9.82 -1.23
N PHE A 4 -8.97 8.54 -1.60
CA PHE A 4 -8.13 7.94 -2.64
C PHE A 4 -8.83 7.78 -4.00
N ALA A 5 -10.06 8.27 -4.16
CA ALA A 5 -10.84 8.01 -5.37
C ALA A 5 -10.17 8.54 -6.65
N GLN A 6 -9.73 9.80 -6.63
CA GLN A 6 -9.02 10.42 -7.76
C GLN A 6 -7.68 9.71 -8.06
N LEU A 7 -7.00 9.22 -7.02
CA LEU A 7 -5.73 8.52 -7.18
C LEU A 7 -5.95 7.11 -7.76
N SER A 8 -7.03 6.44 -7.35
CA SER A 8 -7.45 5.14 -7.87
C SER A 8 -7.80 5.24 -9.37
N GLU A 9 -8.62 6.24 -9.76
CA GLU A 9 -8.95 6.52 -11.17
C GLU A 9 -7.71 6.85 -12.01
N LEU A 10 -6.79 7.66 -11.48
CA LEU A 10 -5.52 7.97 -12.18
C LEU A 10 -4.72 6.70 -12.51
N HIS A 11 -4.56 5.81 -11.52
CA HIS A 11 -3.76 4.60 -11.71
C HIS A 11 -4.44 3.56 -12.60
N CYS A 12 -5.78 3.49 -12.58
CA CYS A 12 -6.57 2.64 -13.46
C CYS A 12 -6.59 3.18 -14.89
N ASP A 13 -7.12 4.38 -15.10
CA ASP A 13 -7.55 4.84 -16.43
C ASP A 13 -6.44 5.48 -17.25
N LYS A 14 -5.45 6.11 -16.59
CA LYS A 14 -4.35 6.80 -17.29
C LYS A 14 -3.08 5.99 -17.28
N LEU A 15 -2.72 5.44 -16.11
CA LEU A 15 -1.45 4.73 -15.95
C LEU A 15 -1.55 3.23 -16.20
N HIS A 16 -2.77 2.66 -16.24
CA HIS A 16 -3.02 1.23 -16.50
C HIS A 16 -2.20 0.30 -15.57
N VAL A 17 -2.06 0.68 -14.30
CA VAL A 17 -1.26 -0.07 -13.31
C VAL A 17 -2.05 -1.27 -12.83
N ASP A 18 -1.50 -2.48 -12.89
CA ASP A 18 -2.14 -3.66 -12.28
C ASP A 18 -2.35 -3.46 -10.76
N PRO A 19 -3.56 -3.65 -10.21
CA PRO A 19 -3.84 -3.44 -8.80
C PRO A 19 -3.00 -4.32 -7.84
N GLU A 20 -2.48 -5.48 -8.28
CA GLU A 20 -1.57 -6.29 -7.45
C GLU A 20 -0.25 -5.56 -7.17
N ASN A 21 0.16 -4.62 -8.04
CA ASN A 21 1.37 -3.82 -7.83
C ASN A 21 1.30 -2.94 -6.58
N PHE A 22 0.11 -2.52 -6.14
CA PHE A 22 -0.02 -1.78 -4.88
C PHE A 22 0.34 -2.63 -3.67
N ARG A 23 -0.01 -3.93 -3.72
CA ARG A 23 0.29 -4.88 -2.66
C ARG A 23 1.79 -5.20 -2.62
N LEU A 24 2.40 -5.37 -3.80
CA LEU A 24 3.85 -5.55 -3.93
C LEU A 24 4.62 -4.33 -3.41
N LEU A 25 4.20 -3.12 -3.79
CA LEU A 25 4.79 -1.88 -3.30
C LEU A 25 4.68 -1.76 -1.77
N GLY A 26 3.51 -2.10 -1.22
CA GLY A 26 3.28 -2.14 0.23
C GLY A 26 4.28 -3.04 0.96
N ASN A 27 4.55 -4.23 0.43
CA ASN A 27 5.53 -5.15 1.02
C ASN A 27 6.96 -4.60 0.92
N VAL A 28 7.34 -3.98 -0.20
CA VAL A 28 8.65 -3.34 -0.36
C VAL A 28 8.83 -2.22 0.67
N LEU A 29 7.81 -1.41 0.92
CA LEU A 29 7.85 -0.38 1.97
C LEU A 29 8.08 -0.99 3.36
N VAL A 30 7.37 -2.06 3.71
CA VAL A 30 7.57 -2.76 4.99
C VAL A 30 9.00 -3.27 5.14
N VAL A 31 9.58 -3.84 4.08
CA VAL A 31 10.99 -4.31 4.07
C VAL A 31 11.97 -3.14 4.27
N VAL A 32 11.74 -2.00 3.61
CA VAL A 32 12.58 -0.81 3.76
C VAL A 32 12.49 -0.24 5.18
N LEU A 33 11.29 -0.17 5.75
CA LEU A 33 11.07 0.29 7.13
C LEU A 33 11.77 -0.64 8.13
N ALA A 34 11.68 -1.97 7.94
CA ALA A 34 12.39 -2.94 8.76
C ALA A 34 13.91 -2.71 8.74
N ARG A 35 14.48 -2.47 7.56
CA ARG A 35 15.91 -2.18 7.42
C ARG A 35 16.30 -0.84 8.05
N HIS A 36 15.42 0.16 7.99
CA HIS A 36 15.68 1.49 8.50
C HIS A 36 15.64 1.55 10.03
N PHE A 37 14.59 0.99 10.64
CA PHE A 37 14.34 1.05 12.09
C PHE A 37 15.03 -0.09 12.87
N ARG A 38 15.44 -1.18 12.21
CA ARG A 38 16.16 -2.31 12.83
C ARG A 38 15.46 -2.83 14.08
N GLU A 39 16.08 -2.70 15.25
CA GLU A 39 15.59 -3.22 16.54
C GLU A 39 14.29 -2.55 16.98
N GLU A 40 14.04 -1.32 16.53
CA GLU A 40 12.79 -0.60 16.80
C GLU A 40 11.62 -1.10 15.93
N PHE A 41 11.89 -1.86 14.87
CA PHE A 41 10.86 -2.47 14.03
C PHE A 41 10.34 -3.77 14.65
N THR A 42 9.68 -3.62 15.80
CA THR A 42 9.12 -4.75 16.55
C THR A 42 8.01 -5.45 15.76
N PRO A 43 7.64 -6.70 16.11
CA PRO A 43 6.54 -7.41 15.46
C PRO A 43 5.21 -6.64 15.47
N ASP A 44 4.92 -5.89 16.54
CA ASP A 44 3.71 -5.07 16.63
C ASP A 44 3.75 -3.89 15.65
N VAL A 45 4.92 -3.25 15.50
CA VAL A 45 5.15 -2.19 14.51
C VAL A 45 5.00 -2.76 13.09
N GLN A 46 5.61 -3.92 12.81
CA GLN A 46 5.46 -4.60 11.53
C GLN A 46 3.99 -4.91 11.22
N ALA A 47 3.24 -5.47 12.17
CA ALA A 47 1.83 -5.78 11.99
C ALA A 47 0.99 -4.53 11.73
N ALA A 48 1.27 -3.44 12.44
CA ALA A 48 0.60 -2.15 12.24
C ALA A 48 0.85 -1.61 10.82
N PHE A 49 2.11 -1.60 10.35
CA PHE A 49 2.44 -1.17 8.99
C PHE A 49 1.86 -2.09 7.93
N GLN A 50 1.86 -3.42 8.15
CA GLN A 50 1.24 -4.38 7.24
C GLN A 50 -0.26 -4.10 7.06
N LYS A 51 -0.96 -3.75 8.15
CA LYS A 51 -2.37 -3.36 8.12
C LYS A 51 -2.59 -2.05 7.35
N VAL A 52 -1.73 -1.05 7.53
CA VAL A 52 -1.80 0.23 6.81
C VAL A 52 -1.61 0.02 5.32
N VAL A 53 -0.54 -0.66 4.89
CA VAL A 53 -0.27 -0.85 3.45
C VAL A 53 -1.34 -1.68 2.76
N THR A 54 -1.93 -2.66 3.46
CA THR A 54 -3.06 -3.45 2.95
C THR A 54 -4.30 -2.56 2.76
N GLY A 55 -4.61 -1.69 3.73
CA GLY A 55 -5.73 -0.76 3.64
C GLY A 55 -5.57 0.24 2.49
N VAL A 56 -4.36 0.75 2.28
CA VAL A 56 -4.04 1.66 1.17
C VAL A 56 -4.17 0.94 -0.18
N ALA A 57 -3.60 -0.26 -0.32
CA ALA A 57 -3.72 -1.04 -1.56
C ALA A 57 -5.18 -1.31 -1.93
N ASN A 58 -6.01 -1.69 -0.95
CA ASN A 58 -7.44 -1.90 -1.17
C ASN A 58 -8.17 -0.61 -1.58
N ALA A 59 -7.80 0.54 -1.00
CA ALA A 59 -8.39 1.82 -1.37
C ALA A 59 -8.01 2.26 -2.79
N LEU A 60 -6.78 1.98 -3.22
CA LEU A 60 -6.29 2.29 -4.56
C LEU A 60 -6.81 1.33 -5.63
N ALA A 61 -7.10 0.08 -5.28
CA ALA A 61 -7.72 -0.89 -6.17
C ALA A 61 -9.25 -0.69 -6.32
N HIS A 62 -9.86 0.19 -5.52
CA HIS A 62 -11.32 0.27 -5.41
C HIS A 62 -12.06 0.70 -6.69
N LYS A 63 -11.42 1.50 -7.57
CA LYS A 63 -11.99 1.99 -8.83
C LYS A 63 -11.56 1.19 -10.07
N TYR A 64 -10.93 0.03 -9.88
CA TYR A 64 -10.56 -0.87 -10.97
C TYR A 64 -11.72 -1.74 -11.49
N HIS A 65 -12.95 -1.46 -11.04
CA HIS A 65 -14.18 -2.13 -11.41
C HIS A 65 -15.18 -1.14 -12.01
#